data_AF-A0A7G5FGL4-F1
#
_entry.id   AF-A0A7G5FGL4-F1
#
_cell.length_a   1.000
_cell.length_b   1.000
_cell.length_c   1.000
_cell.angle_alpha   90.00
_cell.angle_beta   90.00
_cell.angle_gamma   90.00
#
_symmetry.space_group_name_H-M   'P 1'
#
loop_
_entity.id
_entity.type
_entity.pdbx_description
1 polymer ?
#
loop_
_entity_poly.entity_id
_entity_poly.type
_entity_poly.pdbx_seq_one_letter_code
_entity_poly.pdbx_strand_id
1 'polypeptide(L)'
;MKRSTWFVGASAAIALVVVAGFVDVSLRQSPFETAISRSDHIVLSEVSKKKIDKAYVICPYAEQESFTKLGFREKDIYSIRNNSQAWETHSGLAVKYEGGDTDVVYFNPTEVDACPGKPAGNPPEVDPNATIRVDEVTKKFANPDSEATVKVLRY
;
A
#
# COMPACT_ATOMS: atom_id res chain seq x y z
N MET A 1 -74.97 21.90 0.38
CA MET A 1 -74.36 20.96 1.36
C MET A 1 -72.99 21.48 1.74
N LYS A 2 -72.77 21.70 3.05
CA LYS A 2 -71.54 22.23 3.68
C LYS A 2 -70.44 21.17 3.73
N ARG A 3 -69.20 21.54 3.38
CA ARG A 3 -67.92 20.94 3.83
C ARG A 3 -66.89 22.07 3.82
N SER A 4 -66.52 22.67 4.95
CA SER A 4 -65.63 22.19 6.02
C SER A 4 -64.17 22.01 5.58
N THR A 5 -63.37 23.01 5.96
CA THR A 5 -62.05 22.92 6.65
C THR A 5 -60.82 22.44 5.84
N TRP A 6 -59.56 22.86 6.03
CA TRP A 6 -58.81 23.47 7.16
C TRP A 6 -57.66 24.37 6.63
N PHE A 7 -57.24 25.33 7.45
CA PHE A 7 -56.01 26.14 7.30
C PHE A 7 -54.75 25.26 7.33
N VAL A 8 -53.86 25.41 6.34
CA VAL A 8 -52.49 24.86 6.38
C VAL A 8 -51.57 25.94 6.94
N GLY A 9 -51.25 25.84 8.23
CA GLY A 9 -50.21 26.64 8.87
C GLY A 9 -48.83 26.06 8.58
N ALA A 10 -47.98 26.81 7.90
CA ALA A 10 -46.59 26.47 7.65
C ALA A 10 -45.77 26.67 8.94
N SER A 11 -45.42 25.58 9.63
CA SER A 11 -44.37 25.58 10.65
C SER A 11 -43.02 25.35 9.97
N ALA A 12 -42.22 26.41 9.88
CA ALA A 12 -40.82 26.33 9.48
C ALA A 12 -39.99 25.73 10.63
N ALA A 13 -39.69 24.44 10.56
CA ALA A 13 -38.72 23.81 11.43
C ALA A 13 -37.31 24.03 10.87
N ILE A 14 -36.46 24.68 11.66
CA ILE A 14 -35.05 24.96 11.39
C ILE A 14 -34.31 23.62 11.29
N ALA A 15 -33.86 23.27 10.08
CA ALA A 15 -32.98 22.13 9.86
C ALA A 15 -31.56 22.52 10.30
N LEU A 16 -31.17 22.06 11.49
CA LEU A 16 -29.79 22.13 11.99
C LEU A 16 -29.00 21.04 11.26
N VAL A 17 -28.36 21.40 10.15
CA VAL A 17 -27.42 20.51 9.45
C VAL A 17 -26.15 20.43 10.29
N VAL A 18 -26.10 19.43 11.19
CA VAL A 18 -24.84 18.99 11.78
C VAL A 18 -24.11 18.26 10.67
N VAL A 19 -23.21 18.97 9.99
CA VAL A 19 -22.20 18.35 9.14
C VAL A 19 -21.27 17.60 10.09
N ALA A 20 -21.65 16.38 10.44
CA ALA A 20 -20.72 15.41 10.99
C ALA A 20 -19.69 15.17 9.88
N GLY A 21 -18.59 15.92 9.94
CA GLY A 21 -17.36 15.58 9.26
C GLY A 21 -16.91 14.24 9.80
N PHE A 22 -17.45 13.15 9.25
CA PHE A 22 -16.74 11.89 9.18
C PHE A 22 -15.47 12.24 8.41
N VAL A 23 -14.40 12.48 9.17
CA VAL A 23 -13.05 12.31 8.67
C VAL A 23 -12.99 10.84 8.31
N ASP A 24 -13.33 10.54 7.07
CA ASP A 24 -13.20 9.23 6.48
C ASP A 24 -11.70 8.98 6.43
N VAL A 25 -11.15 8.46 7.53
CA VAL A 25 -9.87 7.75 7.55
C VAL A 25 -10.15 6.43 6.84
N SER A 26 -10.50 6.52 5.55
CA SER A 26 -10.27 5.44 4.62
C SER A 26 -8.76 5.24 4.66
N LEU A 27 -8.34 4.14 5.29
CA LEU A 27 -7.02 3.54 5.10
C LEU A 27 -6.85 3.39 3.58
N ARG A 28 -6.29 4.41 2.93
CA ARG A 28 -6.09 4.42 1.48
C ARG A 28 -4.97 3.44 1.21
N GLN A 29 -5.37 2.20 0.95
CA GLN A 29 -4.53 1.17 0.39
C GLN A 29 -3.83 1.76 -0.85
N SER A 30 -2.52 1.56 -0.95
CA SER A 30 -1.73 2.10 -2.04
C SER A 30 -2.23 1.56 -3.38
N PRO A 31 -2.04 2.29 -4.50
CA PRO A 31 -2.39 1.79 -5.82
C PRO A 31 -1.63 0.50 -6.15
N PHE A 32 -0.40 0.34 -5.65
CA PHE A 32 0.41 -0.85 -5.84
C PHE A 32 -0.16 -2.06 -5.09
N GLU A 33 -0.51 -1.92 -3.81
CA GLU A 33 -1.20 -2.97 -3.06
C GLU A 33 -2.49 -3.39 -3.77
N THR A 34 -3.30 -2.42 -4.20
CA THR A 34 -4.56 -2.70 -4.89
C THR A 34 -4.34 -3.46 -6.19
N ALA A 35 -3.31 -3.10 -6.97
CA ALA A 35 -2.99 -3.77 -8.22
C ALA A 35 -2.50 -5.20 -7.98
N ILE A 36 -1.58 -5.40 -7.03
CA ILE A 36 -1.05 -6.72 -6.66
C ILE A 36 -2.18 -7.65 -6.19
N SER A 37 -3.12 -7.15 -5.38
CA SER A 37 -4.22 -7.99 -4.88
C SER A 37 -5.22 -8.41 -5.96
N ARG A 38 -5.31 -7.68 -7.07
CA ARG A 38 -6.38 -7.85 -8.08
C ARG A 38 -5.93 -8.43 -9.41
N SER A 39 -4.63 -8.62 -9.62
CA SER A 39 -4.09 -8.97 -10.92
C SER A 39 -2.97 -9.98 -10.81
N ASP A 40 -2.91 -10.90 -11.78
CA ASP A 40 -1.83 -11.90 -11.88
C ASP A 40 -0.57 -11.32 -12.55
N HIS A 41 -0.70 -10.14 -13.16
CA HIS A 41 0.37 -9.40 -13.80
C HIS A 41 0.17 -7.91 -13.54
N ILE A 42 1.28 -7.20 -13.26
CA ILE A 42 1.28 -5.75 -13.10
C ILE A 42 2.48 -5.13 -13.82
N VAL A 43 2.34 -3.88 -14.23
CA VAL A 43 3.44 -3.03 -14.69
C VAL A 43 3.43 -1.77 -13.83
N LEU A 44 4.52 -1.47 -13.12
CA LEU A 44 4.53 -0.40 -12.10
C LEU A 44 4.19 0.97 -12.70
N SER A 45 4.66 1.24 -13.92
CA SER A 45 4.39 2.50 -14.63
C SER A 45 2.94 2.66 -15.06
N GLU A 46 2.18 1.58 -15.25
CA GLU A 46 0.75 1.61 -15.54
C GLU A 46 -0.11 1.80 -14.28
N VAL A 47 0.39 1.31 -13.13
CA VAL A 47 -0.29 1.43 -11.83
C VAL A 47 -0.13 2.83 -11.25
N SER A 48 1.03 3.46 -11.43
CA SER A 48 1.28 4.79 -10.90
C SER A 48 0.66 5.89 -11.77
N LYS A 49 0.14 6.93 -11.10
CA LYS A 49 -0.33 8.16 -11.76
C LYS A 49 0.82 9.09 -12.15
N LYS A 50 2.03 8.83 -11.65
CA LYS A 50 3.25 9.60 -11.92
C LYS A 50 4.23 8.73 -12.67
N LYS A 51 5.05 9.33 -13.54
CA LYS A 51 6.09 8.59 -14.24
C LYS A 51 7.18 8.18 -13.25
N ILE A 52 7.47 6.88 -13.23
CA ILE A 52 8.50 6.28 -12.37
C ILE A 52 9.84 6.36 -13.09
N ASP A 53 10.85 6.90 -12.42
CA ASP A 53 12.25 6.89 -12.86
C ASP A 53 12.90 5.56 -12.48
N LYS A 54 12.82 5.19 -11.20
CA LYS A 54 13.39 3.95 -10.66
C LYS A 54 12.49 3.30 -9.62
N ALA A 55 12.49 1.98 -9.55
CA ALA A 55 11.84 1.22 -8.50
C ALA A 55 12.80 0.20 -7.89
N TYR A 56 12.64 -0.04 -6.60
CA TYR A 56 13.45 -0.98 -5.85
C TYR A 56 12.58 -1.79 -4.92
N VAL A 57 12.98 -3.03 -4.66
CA VAL A 57 12.33 -3.85 -3.65
C VAL A 57 13.04 -3.69 -2.31
N ILE A 58 12.26 -3.52 -1.25
CA ILE A 58 12.72 -3.55 0.14
C ILE A 58 12.50 -4.97 0.65
N CYS A 59 13.57 -5.71 0.89
CA CYS A 59 13.50 -7.04 1.50
C CYS A 59 13.62 -6.96 3.02
N PRO A 60 13.15 -8.00 3.75
CA PRO A 60 13.45 -8.13 5.17
C PRO A 60 14.94 -7.94 5.44
N TYR A 61 15.24 -7.27 6.56
CA TYR A 61 16.59 -6.91 7.00
C TYR A 61 17.34 -5.94 6.08
N ALA A 62 16.65 -5.24 5.17
CA ALA A 62 17.26 -4.22 4.32
C ALA A 62 18.00 -3.13 5.13
N GLU A 63 19.14 -2.68 4.61
CA GLU A 63 19.92 -1.61 5.23
C GLU A 63 19.35 -0.23 4.85
N GLN A 64 18.97 0.58 5.85
CA GLN A 64 18.44 1.93 5.61
C GLN A 64 19.39 2.80 4.79
N GLU A 65 20.70 2.71 5.08
CA GLU A 65 21.73 3.51 4.42
C GLU A 65 21.73 3.30 2.89
N SER A 66 21.49 2.07 2.44
CA SER A 66 21.43 1.73 1.02
C SER A 66 20.30 2.47 0.30
N PHE A 67 19.13 2.62 0.93
CA PHE A 67 18.02 3.39 0.38
C PHE A 67 18.21 4.91 0.50
N THR A 68 18.85 5.37 1.58
CA THR A 68 19.17 6.80 1.75
C THR A 68 20.14 7.29 0.65
N LYS A 69 21.14 6.48 0.27
CA LYS A 69 22.03 6.78 -0.86
C LYS A 69 21.30 6.92 -2.20
N LEU A 70 20.15 6.28 -2.35
CA LEU A 70 19.30 6.36 -3.55
C LEU A 70 18.35 7.57 -3.54
N GLY A 71 18.28 8.28 -2.41
CA GLY A 71 17.48 9.49 -2.20
C GLY A 71 16.17 9.27 -1.43
N PHE A 72 15.92 8.07 -0.89
CA PHE A 72 14.78 7.82 -0.02
C PHE A 72 15.02 8.38 1.39
N ARG A 73 13.95 8.80 2.07
CA ARG A 73 14.06 9.27 3.45
C ARG A 73 14.30 8.08 4.38
N GLU A 74 15.32 8.18 5.22
CA GLU A 74 15.69 7.12 6.19
C GLU A 74 14.51 6.67 7.05
N LYS A 75 13.68 7.62 7.51
CA LYS A 75 12.51 7.34 8.35
C LYS A 75 11.42 6.51 7.67
N ASP A 76 11.40 6.47 6.33
CA ASP A 76 10.42 5.70 5.56
C ASP A 76 10.89 4.25 5.37
N ILE A 77 12.13 3.92 5.75
CA ILE A 77 12.69 2.58 5.67
C ILE A 77 12.69 1.95 7.06
N TYR A 78 12.13 0.76 7.21
CA TYR A 78 12.16 0.05 8.49
C TYR A 78 13.57 -0.41 8.84
N SER A 79 13.84 -0.45 10.14
CA SER A 79 15.09 -0.91 10.74
C SER A 79 14.88 -1.42 12.14
N ILE A 80 15.93 -2.02 12.69
CA ILE A 80 15.99 -2.44 14.09
C ILE A 80 15.67 -1.31 15.08
N ARG A 81 15.89 -0.03 14.71
CA ARG A 81 15.73 1.12 15.62
C ARG A 81 14.35 1.73 15.59
N ASN A 82 13.63 1.68 14.46
CA ASN A 82 12.32 2.31 14.33
C ASN A 82 11.15 1.31 14.37
N ASN A 83 11.32 0.11 13.82
CA ASN A 83 10.30 -0.93 13.76
C ASN A 83 10.97 -2.28 13.43
N SER A 84 11.58 -2.89 14.45
CA SER A 84 12.32 -4.15 14.29
C SER A 84 11.44 -5.27 13.75
N GLN A 85 10.22 -5.40 14.25
CA GLN A 85 9.31 -6.48 13.82
C GLN A 85 8.96 -6.36 12.33
N ALA A 86 8.63 -5.17 11.84
CA ALA A 86 8.34 -4.99 10.43
C ALA A 86 9.60 -5.10 9.57
N TRP A 87 10.75 -4.64 10.06
CA TRP A 87 12.05 -4.80 9.39
C TRP A 87 12.42 -6.27 9.16
N GLU A 88 12.10 -7.15 10.11
CA GLU A 88 12.41 -8.59 10.02
C GLU A 88 11.45 -9.38 9.12
N THR A 89 10.27 -8.85 8.82
CA THR A 89 9.17 -9.64 8.25
C THR A 89 8.56 -9.03 6.99
N HIS A 90 8.43 -7.71 6.91
CA HIS A 90 7.74 -7.06 5.81
C HIS A 90 8.67 -6.92 4.61
N SER A 91 8.08 -7.03 3.43
CA SER A 91 8.70 -6.66 2.17
C SER A 91 8.00 -5.42 1.62
N GLY A 92 8.63 -4.68 0.72
CA GLY A 92 8.07 -3.44 0.22
C GLY A 92 8.57 -3.04 -1.16
N LEU A 93 8.00 -1.97 -1.69
CA LEU A 93 8.37 -1.32 -2.93
C LEU A 93 8.74 0.13 -2.64
N ALA A 94 9.96 0.52 -3.01
CA ALA A 94 10.44 1.89 -2.97
C ALA A 94 10.46 2.45 -4.39
N VAL A 95 9.70 3.52 -4.64
CA VAL A 95 9.52 4.11 -5.96
C VAL A 95 10.05 5.53 -5.97
N LYS A 96 10.88 5.85 -6.96
CA LYS A 96 11.37 7.19 -7.24
C LYS A 96 10.76 7.68 -8.55
N TYR A 97 10.09 8.82 -8.50
CA TYR A 97 9.41 9.41 -9.65
C TYR A 97 10.30 10.40 -10.38
N GLU A 98 9.98 10.65 -11.66
CA GLU A 98 10.52 11.80 -12.37
C GLU A 98 10.16 13.10 -11.62
N GLY A 99 11.16 13.96 -11.38
CA GLY A 99 11.01 15.15 -10.54
C GLY A 99 11.51 14.97 -9.10
N GLY A 100 11.94 13.76 -8.71
CA GLY A 100 12.66 13.52 -7.46
C GLY A 100 11.79 13.13 -6.26
N ASP A 101 10.46 13.09 -6.42
CA ASP A 101 9.55 12.56 -5.40
C ASP A 101 9.85 11.07 -5.15
N THR A 102 9.72 10.65 -3.90
CA THR A 102 9.86 9.24 -3.50
C THR A 102 8.64 8.75 -2.74
N ASP A 103 8.30 7.49 -2.91
CA ASP A 103 7.23 6.82 -2.17
C ASP A 103 7.67 5.41 -1.76
N VAL A 104 7.18 4.95 -0.61
CA VAL A 104 7.52 3.64 -0.06
C VAL A 104 6.25 2.98 0.42
N VAL A 105 6.00 1.78 -0.08
CA VAL A 105 4.88 0.94 0.32
C VAL A 105 5.43 -0.35 0.90
N TYR A 106 5.00 -0.69 2.11
CA TYR A 106 5.26 -2.00 2.71
C TYR A 106 4.04 -2.88 2.57
N PHE A 107 4.30 -4.17 2.43
CA PHE A 107 3.27 -5.18 2.36
C PHE A 107 3.31 -6.08 3.59
N ASN A 108 2.12 -6.47 4.03
CA ASN A 108 1.96 -7.48 5.06
C ASN A 108 2.50 -8.83 4.53
N PRO A 109 3.42 -9.51 5.26
CA PRO A 109 3.99 -10.79 4.83
C PRO A 109 2.98 -11.93 4.66
N THR A 110 1.79 -11.82 5.28
CA THR A 110 0.70 -12.80 5.08
C THR A 110 -0.13 -12.53 3.84
N GLU A 111 0.12 -11.42 3.14
CA GLU A 111 -0.64 -11.00 1.96
C GLU A 111 0.23 -10.92 0.72
N VAL A 112 1.41 -10.29 0.81
CA VAL A 112 2.36 -10.15 -0.29
C VAL A 112 3.79 -10.42 0.16
N ASP A 113 4.51 -11.21 -0.64
CA ASP A 113 5.95 -11.37 -0.58
C ASP A 113 6.59 -10.80 -1.86
N ALA A 114 7.20 -9.62 -1.73
CA ALA A 114 7.96 -8.98 -2.81
C ALA A 114 9.41 -9.50 -2.91
N CYS A 115 9.88 -10.32 -1.97
CA CYS A 115 11.25 -10.82 -1.90
C CYS A 115 11.33 -12.36 -1.81
N PRO A 116 10.75 -13.11 -2.76
CA PRO A 116 10.80 -14.56 -2.69
C PRO A 116 12.24 -15.07 -2.76
N GLY A 117 12.73 -15.60 -1.63
CA GLY A 117 14.04 -16.27 -1.53
C GLY A 117 15.25 -15.35 -1.67
N LYS A 118 15.10 -14.03 -1.56
CA LYS A 118 16.23 -13.09 -1.63
C LYS A 118 16.71 -12.70 -0.23
N PRO A 119 18.01 -12.90 0.09
CA PRO A 119 18.56 -12.44 1.36
C PRO A 119 18.66 -10.90 1.38
N ALA A 120 18.86 -10.38 2.59
CA ALA A 120 19.20 -8.98 2.83
C ALA A 120 20.45 -8.57 2.04
N GLY A 121 20.47 -7.33 1.54
CA GLY A 121 21.61 -6.79 0.78
C GLY A 121 21.24 -5.54 -0.02
N ASN A 122 21.93 -5.34 -1.15
CA ASN A 122 21.65 -4.22 -2.04
C ASN A 122 20.19 -4.25 -2.51
N PRO A 123 19.51 -3.10 -2.55
CA PRO A 123 18.12 -3.00 -2.97
C PRO A 123 17.98 -3.46 -4.43
N PRO A 124 17.29 -4.59 -4.71
CA PRO A 124 17.12 -5.05 -6.07
C PRO A 124 16.33 -4.01 -6.86
N GLU A 125 16.93 -3.49 -7.93
CA GLU A 125 16.23 -2.60 -8.87
C GLU A 125 15.22 -3.42 -9.69
N VAL A 126 14.05 -2.85 -9.91
CA VAL A 126 12.97 -3.42 -10.72
C VAL A 126 12.69 -2.44 -11.84
N ASP A 127 12.68 -2.94 -13.08
CA ASP A 127 12.29 -2.14 -14.23
C ASP A 127 10.80 -1.76 -14.12
N PRO A 128 10.46 -0.46 -14.01
CA PRO A 128 9.07 -0.02 -13.84
C PRO A 128 8.16 -0.38 -15.03
N ASN A 129 8.74 -0.65 -16.20
CA ASN A 129 8.01 -0.98 -17.43
C ASN A 129 8.01 -2.48 -17.74
N ALA A 130 8.76 -3.29 -16.96
CA ALA A 130 8.70 -4.73 -17.09
C ALA A 130 7.41 -5.28 -16.47
N THR A 131 6.88 -6.35 -17.06
CA THR A 131 5.76 -7.09 -16.49
C THR A 131 6.23 -7.89 -15.28
N ILE A 132 5.69 -7.57 -14.11
CA ILE A 132 5.85 -8.34 -12.88
C ILE A 132 4.71 -9.35 -12.82
N ARG A 133 5.04 -10.62 -12.65
CA ARG A 133 4.05 -11.68 -12.43
C ARG A 133 3.75 -11.81 -10.94
N VAL A 134 2.49 -12.05 -10.61
CA VAL A 134 1.98 -12.18 -9.25
C VAL A 134 1.45 -13.61 -9.08
N ASP A 135 2.24 -14.46 -8.43
CA ASP A 135 1.85 -15.84 -8.14
C ASP A 135 1.07 -15.94 -6.84
N GLU A 136 0.09 -16.82 -6.76
CA GLU A 136 -0.49 -17.23 -5.47
C GLU A 136 0.26 -18.46 -4.94
N VAL A 137 0.81 -18.34 -3.73
CA VAL A 137 1.55 -19.42 -3.07
C VAL A 137 1.03 -19.60 -1.66
N THR A 138 0.62 -20.81 -1.31
CA THR A 138 0.31 -21.17 0.07
C THR A 138 1.60 -21.25 0.87
N LYS A 139 1.70 -20.42 1.92
CA LYS A 139 2.82 -20.41 2.86
C LYS A 139 2.36 -20.81 4.24
N LYS A 140 3.22 -21.56 4.93
CA LYS A 140 3.08 -21.82 6.36
C LYS A 140 3.80 -20.73 7.14
N PHE A 141 3.14 -20.21 8.16
CA PHE A 141 3.69 -19.26 9.12
C PHE A 141 3.82 -19.97 10.46
N ALA A 142 4.95 -19.81 11.13
CA ALA A 142 5.22 -20.51 12.38
C ALA A 142 4.57 -19.83 13.60
N ASN A 143 4.22 -18.54 13.51
CA ASN A 143 3.76 -17.72 14.63
C ASN A 143 2.72 -16.68 14.16
N PRO A 144 1.40 -16.93 14.31
CA PRO A 144 0.80 -18.19 14.75
C PRO A 144 0.97 -19.30 13.70
N ASP A 145 0.96 -20.58 14.13
CA ASP A 145 0.93 -21.72 13.21
C ASP A 145 -0.32 -21.65 12.33
N SER A 146 -0.11 -21.29 11.07
CA SER A 146 -1.19 -20.99 10.14
C SER A 146 -0.72 -21.14 8.71
N GLU A 147 -1.66 -21.38 7.80
CA GLU A 147 -1.42 -21.37 6.36
C GLU A 147 -2.20 -20.20 5.75
N ALA A 148 -1.53 -19.41 4.92
CA ALA A 148 -2.19 -18.37 4.15
C ALA A 148 -1.72 -18.41 2.69
N THR A 149 -2.65 -18.09 1.79
CA THR A 149 -2.33 -17.85 0.38
C THR A 149 -1.78 -16.44 0.25
N VAL A 150 -0.51 -16.34 -0.16
CA VAL A 150 0.24 -15.10 -0.27
C VAL A 150 0.50 -14.82 -1.76
N LYS A 151 0.40 -13.55 -2.15
CA LYS A 151 0.79 -13.07 -3.47
C LYS A 151 2.32 -12.91 -3.52
N VAL A 152 2.99 -13.53 -4.47
CA VAL A 152 4.46 -13.50 -4.61
C VAL A 152 4.83 -12.76 -5.88
N LEU A 153 5.61 -11.69 -5.76
CA LEU A 153 6.06 -10.91 -6.91
C LEU A 153 7.26 -11.60 -7.58
N ARG A 154 7.17 -11.77 -8.90
CA ARG A 154 8.21 -12.34 -9.76
C ARG A 154 8.62 -11.31 -10.82
N TYR A 155 9.87 -10.90 -10.77
CA TYR A 155 10.50 -9.90 -11.62
C TYR A 155 11.89 -10.36 -12.04
#